data_AF-A0A2M8E1J1-F1
#
_entry.id   AF-A0A2M8E1J1-F1
#
_cell.length_a   1.000
_cell.length_b   1.000
_cell.length_c   1.000
_cell.angle_alpha   90.00
_cell.angle_beta   90.00
_cell.angle_gamma   90.00
#
_symmetry.space_group_name_H-M   'P 1'
#
loop_
_entity.id
_entity.type
_entity.pdbx_description
1 polymer ?
#
loop_
_entity_poly.entity_id
_entity_poly.type
_entity_poly.pdbx_seq_one_letter_code
_entity_poly.pdbx_strand_id
1 'polypeptide(L)'
;MTATSKLLMIDNYDSFTYNIVQYLGELGAAVTVVRNDEITLDDMDQLLASGQMDRLVISPGPCSPAEAGISVAAIQRFAGKLPILGVCLG
;
A
#
# COMPACT_ATOMS: atom_id res chain seq x y z
N MET A 1 1.12 21.17 13.74
CA MET A 1 1.38 19.72 13.76
C MET A 1 0.96 19.18 12.41
N THR A 2 1.88 18.67 11.59
CA THR A 2 1.52 17.98 10.35
C THR A 2 0.82 16.67 10.73
N ALA A 3 -0.31 16.37 10.11
CA ALA A 3 -1.03 15.14 10.38
C ALA A 3 -0.15 13.92 10.02
N THR A 4 -0.11 12.92 10.89
CA THR A 4 0.54 11.63 10.66
C THR A 4 -0.10 10.97 9.43
N SER A 5 0.68 10.68 8.39
CA SER A 5 0.18 9.98 7.19
C SER A 5 -0.17 8.53 7.55
N LYS A 6 -1.35 8.05 7.14
CA LYS A 6 -1.82 6.69 7.43
C LYS A 6 -1.78 5.84 6.16
N LEU A 7 -0.75 5.03 6.07
CA LEU A 7 -0.32 4.41 4.83
C LEU A 7 -0.60 2.92 4.86
N LEU A 8 -1.28 2.42 3.84
CA LEU A 8 -1.39 0.99 3.57
C LEU A 8 -0.29 0.58 2.59
N MET A 9 0.53 -0.39 2.98
CA MET A 9 1.55 -1.04 2.16
C MET A 9 1.04 -2.41 1.74
N ILE A 10 0.85 -2.62 0.44
CA ILE A 10 0.60 -3.96 -0.12
C ILE A 10 1.96 -4.61 -0.42
N ASP A 11 2.26 -5.70 0.28
CA ASP A 11 3.49 -6.47 0.16
C ASP A 11 3.30 -7.64 -0.83
N ASN A 12 4.01 -7.57 -1.95
CA ASN A 12 4.06 -8.58 -3.01
C ASN A 12 5.12 -9.67 -2.74
N TYR A 13 5.37 -10.02 -1.47
CA TYR A 13 6.35 -11.04 -1.09
C TYR A 13 7.80 -10.67 -1.43
N ASP A 14 8.15 -9.41 -1.17
CA ASP A 14 9.50 -8.90 -1.43
C ASP A 14 10.39 -8.82 -0.18
N SER A 15 11.69 -9.03 -0.38
CA SER A 15 12.69 -8.94 0.68
C SER A 15 13.00 -7.52 1.13
N PHE A 16 12.65 -6.49 0.35
CA PHE A 16 12.96 -5.09 0.65
C PHE A 16 11.76 -4.28 1.17
N THR A 17 10.56 -4.86 1.27
CA THR A 17 9.36 -4.18 1.78
C THR A 17 9.63 -3.45 3.10
N TYR A 18 10.27 -4.12 4.06
CA TYR A 18 10.51 -3.54 5.38
C TYR A 18 11.55 -2.42 5.41
N ASN A 19 12.45 -2.34 4.42
CA ASN A 19 13.35 -1.18 4.29
C ASN A 19 12.54 0.09 3.99
N ILE A 20 11.52 -0.03 3.13
CA ILE A 20 10.63 1.08 2.77
C ILE A 20 9.74 1.43 3.97
N VAL A 21 9.15 0.41 4.63
CA VAL A 21 8.30 0.60 5.82
C VAL A 21 9.07 1.32 6.93
N GLN A 22 10.31 0.92 7.22
CA GLN A 22 11.14 1.57 8.23
C GLN A 22 11.36 3.04 7.89
N TYR A 23 11.80 3.34 6.66
CA TYR A 23 12.08 4.70 6.25
C TYR A 23 10.82 5.60 6.30
N LEU A 24 9.67 5.09 5.86
CA LEU A 24 8.40 5.81 5.97
C LEU A 24 8.00 6.06 7.44
N GLY A 25 8.26 5.09 8.32
CA GLY A 25 8.08 5.23 9.76
C GLY A 25 8.98 6.30 10.37
N GLU A 26 10.26 6.37 9.96
CA GLU A 26 11.21 7.41 10.37
C GLU A 26 10.76 8.81 9.92
N LEU A 27 10.08 8.91 8.78
CA LEU A 27 9.44 10.15 8.28
C LEU A 27 8.11 10.47 8.99
N GLY A 28 7.66 9.63 9.94
CA GLY A 28 6.46 9.85 10.74
C GLY A 28 5.17 9.32 10.12
N ALA A 29 5.23 8.38 9.16
CA ALA A 29 4.05 7.68 8.67
C ALA A 29 3.63 6.54 9.61
N ALA A 30 2.33 6.35 9.80
CA ALA A 30 1.75 5.16 10.41
C ALA A 30 1.49 4.15 9.29
N VAL A 31 2.33 3.11 9.19
CA VAL A 31 2.28 2.13 8.11
C VAL A 31 1.59 0.84 8.56
N THR A 32 0.59 0.41 7.80
CA THR A 32 -0.03 -0.91 7.90
C THR A 32 0.41 -1.75 6.71
N VAL A 33 1.01 -2.92 6.95
CA VAL A 33 1.48 -3.83 5.88
C VAL A 33 0.52 -5.01 5.79
N VAL A 34 0.11 -5.35 4.57
CA VAL A 34 -0.74 -6.51 4.25
C VAL A 34 -0.20 -7.21 3.01
N ARG A 35 -0.32 -8.53 2.91
CA ARG A 35 0.03 -9.23 1.66
C ARG A 35 -1.01 -8.97 0.57
N ASN A 36 -0.59 -9.10 -0.68
CA ASN A 36 -1.44 -8.85 -1.86
C ASN A 36 -2.65 -9.80 -2.00
N ASP A 37 -2.75 -10.81 -1.15
CA ASP A 37 -3.81 -11.82 -1.09
C ASP A 37 -4.52 -11.88 0.30
N GLU A 38 -4.10 -11.04 1.25
CA GLU A 38 -4.65 -11.00 2.62
C GLU A 38 -5.70 -9.89 2.84
N ILE A 39 -5.95 -9.06 1.83
CA ILE A 39 -6.90 -7.94 1.91
C ILE A 39 -7.78 -7.88 0.66
N THR A 40 -9.03 -7.44 0.82
CA THR A 40 -9.95 -7.19 -0.30
C THR A 40 -10.09 -5.70 -0.62
N LEU A 41 -10.59 -5.36 -1.81
CA LEU A 41 -10.87 -3.96 -2.18
C LEU A 41 -11.93 -3.32 -1.27
N ASP A 42 -12.90 -4.11 -0.82
CA ASP A 42 -13.96 -3.65 0.07
C ASP A 42 -13.40 -3.30 1.45
N ASP A 43 -12.46 -4.10 1.98
CA ASP A 43 -11.75 -3.79 3.22
C ASP A 43 -10.97 -2.47 3.08
N MET A 44 -10.28 -2.27 1.95
CA MET A 44 -9.56 -1.03 1.67
C MET A 44 -10.49 0.18 1.57
N ASP A 45 -11.67 0.03 0.94
CA ASP A 45 -12.67 1.09 0.88
C ASP A 45 -13.19 1.44 2.29
N GLN A 46 -13.38 0.45 3.16
CA GLN A 46 -13.74 0.68 4.57
C GLN A 46 -12.63 1.43 5.32
N LEU A 47 -11.36 1.06 5.13
CA LEU A 47 -10.21 1.76 5.73
C LEU A 47 -10.12 3.22 5.26
N LEU A 48 -10.40 3.47 3.98
CA LEU A 48 -10.45 4.83 3.43
C LEU A 48 -11.60 5.62 4.06
N ALA A 49 -12.80 5.04 4.11
CA ALA A 49 -13.99 5.69 4.66
C ALA A 49 -13.89 5.96 6.17
N SER A 50 -13.23 5.08 6.93
CA SER A 50 -12.97 5.27 8.37
C SER A 50 -11.83 6.24 8.66
N GLY A 51 -11.10 6.69 7.63
CA GLY A 51 -9.92 7.54 7.76
C GLY A 51 -8.72 6.83 8.39
N GLN A 52 -8.68 5.49 8.31
CA GLN A 52 -7.54 4.68 8.73
C GLN A 52 -6.51 4.50 7.61
N MET A 53 -6.87 4.84 6.37
CA MET A 53 -5.97 4.88 5.21
C MET A 53 -6.15 6.21 4.47
N ASP A 54 -5.05 6.89 4.17
CA ASP A 54 -5.01 8.10 3.32
C ASP A 54 -3.99 8.01 2.17
N ARG A 55 -3.15 6.98 2.17
CA ARG A 55 -2.10 6.71 1.18
C ARG A 55 -1.98 5.22 0.92
N LEU A 56 -1.61 4.87 -0.31
CA LEU A 56 -1.34 3.50 -0.72
C LEU A 56 0.09 3.39 -1.27
N VAL A 57 0.81 2.36 -0.84
CA VAL A 57 2.10 1.97 -1.40
C VAL A 57 2.01 0.52 -1.85
N ILE A 58 2.52 0.25 -3.05
CA ILE A 58 2.69 -1.10 -3.57
C ILE A 58 4.18 -1.43 -3.53
N SER A 59 4.55 -2.47 -2.79
CA SER A 59 5.94 -2.88 -2.63
C SER A 59 6.52 -3.40 -3.95
N PRO A 60 7.86 -3.53 -4.04
CA PRO A 60 8.48 -4.40 -5.03
C PRO A 60 7.96 -5.84 -4.88
N GLY A 61 8.27 -6.69 -5.84
CA GLY A 61 7.93 -8.11 -5.79
C GLY A 61 8.69 -8.88 -6.86
N PRO A 62 8.94 -10.18 -6.63
CA PRO A 62 9.21 -11.08 -7.74
C PRO A 62 7.93 -11.19 -8.60
N CYS A 63 8.08 -11.55 -9.87
CA CYS A 63 6.97 -11.79 -10.84
C CYS A 63 6.46 -10.54 -11.59
N SER A 64 5.49 -10.79 -12.48
CA SER A 64 4.90 -9.78 -13.37
C SER A 64 3.62 -9.15 -12.76
N PRO A 65 3.18 -7.97 -13.23
CA PRO A 65 1.94 -7.34 -12.73
C PRO A 65 0.70 -8.23 -12.85
N ALA A 66 0.68 -9.18 -13.80
CA ALA A 66 -0.43 -10.12 -13.96
C ALA A 66 -0.56 -11.10 -12.78
N GLU A 67 0.50 -11.27 -11.99
CA GLU A 67 0.60 -12.20 -10.86
C GLU A 67 0.60 -11.47 -9.51
N ALA A 68 0.53 -10.12 -9.51
CA ALA A 68 0.65 -9.27 -8.32
C ALA A 68 -0.65 -9.19 -7.47
N GLY A 69 -1.44 -10.27 -7.43
CA GLY A 69 -2.66 -10.36 -6.63
C GLY A 69 -3.59 -9.16 -6.81
N ILE A 70 -3.96 -8.52 -5.70
CA ILE A 70 -4.88 -7.38 -5.70
C ILE A 70 -4.25 -6.05 -6.15
N SER A 71 -2.92 -5.96 -6.32
CA SER A 71 -2.21 -4.69 -6.51
C SER A 71 -2.72 -3.89 -7.72
N VAL A 72 -2.92 -4.53 -8.88
CA VAL A 72 -3.42 -3.84 -10.08
C VAL A 72 -4.84 -3.33 -9.87
N ALA A 73 -5.70 -4.16 -9.29
CA ALA A 73 -7.09 -3.79 -9.01
C ALA A 73 -7.17 -2.66 -7.97
N ALA A 74 -6.30 -2.68 -6.96
CA ALA A 74 -6.16 -1.62 -5.97
C ALA A 74 -5.75 -0.28 -6.62
N ILE A 75 -4.74 -0.28 -7.48
CA ILE A 75 -4.32 0.93 -8.21
C ILE A 75 -5.50 1.50 -9.01
N GLN A 76 -6.19 0.67 -9.79
CA GLN A 76 -7.34 1.11 -10.58
C GLN A 76 -8.49 1.63 -9.70
N ARG A 77 -8.76 0.98 -8.56
CA ARG A 77 -9.84 1.35 -7.64
C ARG A 77 -9.59 2.67 -6.93
N PHE A 78 -8.33 2.99 -6.62
CA PHE A 78 -7.94 4.15 -5.81
C PHE A 78 -7.28 5.28 -6.61
N ALA A 79 -7.02 5.09 -7.90
CA ALA A 79 -6.54 6.13 -8.80
C ALA A 79 -7.45 7.37 -8.75
N GLY A 80 -6.85 8.53 -8.49
CA GLY A 80 -7.56 9.81 -8.36
C GLY A 80 -8.32 9.99 -7.03
N LYS A 81 -8.36 8.99 -6.14
CA LYS A 81 -8.97 9.11 -4.80
C LYS A 81 -7.96 9.44 -3.71
N LEU A 82 -6.76 8.88 -3.81
CA LEU A 82 -5.67 9.09 -2.84
C LEU A 82 -4.30 8.99 -3.53
N PRO A 83 -3.23 9.48 -2.90
CA PRO A 83 -1.87 9.34 -3.43
C PRO A 83 -1.39 7.89 -3.39
N ILE A 84 -0.89 7.41 -4.53
CA ILE A 84 -0.36 6.05 -4.70
C ILE A 84 1.13 6.14 -5.07
N LEU A 85 1.96 5.32 -4.43
CA LEU A 85 3.37 5.13 -4.78
C LEU A 85 3.63 3.66 -5.10
N GLY A 86 4.05 3.38 -6.34
CA GLY A 86 4.54 2.08 -6.77
C GLY A 86 6.06 2.03 -6.77
N VAL A 87 6.65 0.91 -6.34
CA VAL A 87 8.11 0.71 -6.38
C VAL A 87 8.44 -0.58 -7.15
N CYS A 88 9.24 -0.46 -8.21
CA CYS A 88 9.64 -1.57 -9.08
C CYS A 88 8.45 -2.27 -9.77
N LEU A 89 7.88 -3.31 -9.16
CA LEU A 89 6.68 -4.00 -9.64
C LEU A 89 5.41 -3.16 -9.45
N GLY A 90 5.39 -2.37 -8.37
CA GLY A 90 4.23 -1.61 -7.91
C GLY A 90 3.86 -0.42 -8.77
#